data_AF-A0A1N7M4I3-F1
#
_entry.id   AF-A0A1N7M4I3-F1
#
_cell.length_a   1.000
_cell.length_b   1.000
_cell.length_c   1.000
_cell.angle_alpha   90.00
_cell.angle_beta   90.00
_cell.angle_gamma   90.00
#
_symmetry.space_group_name_H-M   'P 1'
#
loop_
_entity.id
_entity.type
_entity.pdbx_description
1 polymer ?
#
loop_
_entity_poly.entity_id
_entity_poly.type
_entity_poly.pdbx_seq_one_letter_code
_entity_poly.pdbx_strand_id
1 'polypeptide(L)'
;MTDRLTSTSNGTHAHGDWMAEGRGLLASAEETRALWERRRSAFSAELKAAGRFDSRRHAELYTQVYALPRAAMLLLGQAAEMFAKAGLTRAYAQCPGALFDRDLKTFGHDLPKLAREIAFPARGADPANLTQLHRMVLVDARYPLAPAARPEWAAQANARTDAIWPEAQWAALRDLVARLQAHAGRIDHDPACPASIRRHDLADGGYVVFRTGGHLPDRITFRMEAAQRQPGKASPAAIAALLARLDPADGGPPFDRAAFRARARLIEDGLNDRGQARTWRHPPAR
;
A
#
# COMPACT_ATOMS: atom_id res chain seq x y z
N MET A 1 -9.17 -14.44 23.75
CA MET A 1 -8.63 -13.09 23.50
C MET A 1 -8.17 -13.03 22.06
N THR A 2 -8.83 -12.23 21.22
CA THR A 2 -8.38 -11.99 19.84
C THR A 2 -7.25 -10.96 19.88
N ASP A 3 -6.09 -11.30 19.33
CA ASP A 3 -4.95 -10.40 19.22
C ASP A 3 -5.35 -9.15 18.40
N ARG A 4 -5.01 -7.96 18.88
CA ARG A 4 -5.47 -6.68 18.33
C ARG A 4 -4.26 -5.89 17.83
N LEU A 5 -4.45 -5.13 16.76
CA LEU A 5 -3.44 -4.16 16.34
C LEU A 5 -3.41 -3.01 17.35
N THR A 6 -2.30 -2.89 18.06
CA THR A 6 -2.06 -1.85 19.07
C THR A 6 -0.69 -1.20 18.84
N SER A 7 -0.35 -0.18 19.62
CA SER A 7 0.98 0.44 19.57
C SER A 7 2.11 -0.50 20.00
N THR A 8 1.81 -1.61 20.67
CA THR A 8 2.79 -2.61 21.14
C THR A 8 2.87 -3.84 20.24
N SER A 9 2.14 -3.87 19.12
CA SER A 9 2.25 -4.94 18.12
C SER A 9 3.66 -4.97 17.50
N ASN A 10 4.10 -6.13 17.04
CA ASN A 10 5.42 -6.36 16.42
C ASN A 10 5.29 -7.00 15.03
N GLY A 11 6.39 -7.02 14.28
CA GLY A 11 6.49 -7.65 12.97
C GLY A 11 5.50 -7.07 11.96
N THR A 12 4.74 -7.94 11.28
CA THR A 12 3.78 -7.53 10.24
C THR A 12 2.63 -6.68 10.75
N HIS A 13 2.42 -6.61 12.07
CA HIS A 13 1.38 -5.77 12.69
C HIS A 13 1.92 -4.43 13.19
N ALA A 14 3.23 -4.19 13.09
CA ALA A 14 3.88 -2.98 13.56
C ALA A 14 4.14 -1.98 12.42
N HIS A 15 3.62 -0.76 12.59
CA HIS A 15 3.91 0.36 11.70
C HIS A 15 5.42 0.65 11.60
N GLY A 16 6.13 0.61 12.72
CA GLY A 16 7.56 0.90 12.79
C GLY A 16 8.41 -0.06 11.97
N ASP A 17 8.09 -1.35 12.00
CA ASP A 17 8.85 -2.39 11.31
C ASP A 17 8.71 -2.27 9.79
N TRP A 18 7.48 -2.03 9.29
CA TRP A 18 7.26 -1.74 7.86
C TRP A 18 7.97 -0.45 7.41
N MET A 19 7.96 0.60 8.25
CA MET A 19 8.66 1.85 7.93
C MET A 19 10.19 1.65 7.89
N ALA A 20 10.74 0.82 8.77
CA ALA A 20 12.17 0.51 8.79
C ALA A 20 12.59 -0.29 7.55
N GLU A 21 11.84 -1.35 7.22
CA GLU A 21 12.07 -2.16 6.02
C GLU A 21 12.00 -1.32 4.75
N GLY A 22 10.98 -0.46 4.62
CA GLY A 22 10.82 0.43 3.48
C GLY A 22 11.99 1.40 3.29
N ARG A 23 12.55 1.94 4.39
CA ARG A 23 13.75 2.80 4.34
C ARG A 23 14.99 2.05 3.87
N GLY A 24 15.19 0.81 4.34
CA GLY A 24 16.30 -0.04 3.91
C GLY A 24 16.25 -0.34 2.41
N LEU A 25 15.05 -0.67 1.90
CA LEU A 25 14.82 -0.91 0.48
C LEU A 25 15.01 0.34 -0.38
N LEU A 26 14.53 1.50 0.08
CA LEU A 26 14.71 2.77 -0.63
C LEU A 26 16.19 3.13 -0.75
N ALA A 27 16.95 3.07 0.35
CA ALA A 27 18.39 3.32 0.34
C ALA A 27 19.13 2.35 -0.61
N SER A 28 18.75 1.05 -0.56
CA SER A 28 19.32 0.04 -1.46
C SER A 28 19.00 0.31 -2.92
N ALA A 29 17.80 0.80 -3.23
CA ALA A 29 17.38 1.18 -4.57
C ALA A 29 18.22 2.35 -5.11
N GLU A 30 18.45 3.38 -4.29
CA GLU A 30 19.26 4.54 -4.62
C GLU A 30 20.73 4.17 -4.87
N GLU A 31 21.33 3.35 -4.00
CA GLU A 31 22.70 2.86 -4.20
C GLU A 31 22.84 2.00 -5.45
N THR A 32 21.84 1.14 -5.72
CA THR A 32 21.82 0.30 -6.93
C THR A 32 21.73 1.17 -8.19
N ARG A 33 20.93 2.25 -8.16
CA ARG A 33 20.83 3.22 -9.25
C ARG A 33 22.15 3.96 -9.47
N ALA A 34 22.77 4.45 -8.41
CA ALA A 34 24.06 5.14 -8.50
C ALA A 34 25.16 4.21 -9.05
N LEU A 35 25.16 2.94 -8.64
CA LEU A 35 26.06 1.93 -9.20
C LEU A 35 25.81 1.71 -10.70
N TRP A 36 24.54 1.61 -11.11
CA TRP A 36 24.18 1.50 -12.53
C TRP A 36 24.72 2.67 -13.35
N GLU A 37 24.58 3.91 -12.87
CA GLU A 37 25.09 5.09 -13.59
C GLU A 37 26.60 5.03 -13.80
N ARG A 38 27.36 4.62 -12.78
CA ARG A 38 28.81 4.41 -12.89
C ARG A 38 29.14 3.32 -13.91
N ARG A 39 28.45 2.17 -13.85
CA ARG A 39 28.68 1.05 -14.79
C ARG A 39 28.29 1.41 -16.21
N ARG A 40 27.20 2.16 -16.41
CA ARG A 40 26.75 2.66 -17.71
C ARG A 40 27.78 3.60 -18.33
N SER A 41 28.32 4.53 -17.54
CA SER A 41 29.36 5.45 -18.00
C SER A 41 30.64 4.71 -18.39
N ALA A 42 31.09 3.75 -17.57
CA ALA A 42 32.25 2.91 -17.87
C ALA A 42 32.04 2.08 -19.16
N PHE A 43 30.88 1.46 -19.31
CA PHE A 43 30.52 0.70 -20.51
C PHE A 43 30.53 1.57 -21.77
N SER A 44 29.97 2.78 -21.72
CA SER A 44 30.00 3.73 -22.83
C SER A 44 31.43 4.15 -23.20
N ALA A 45 32.31 4.34 -22.21
CA ALA A 45 33.71 4.68 -22.45
C ALA A 45 34.48 3.51 -23.11
N GLU A 46 34.28 2.28 -22.62
CA GLU A 46 34.86 1.06 -23.22
C GLU A 46 34.41 0.87 -24.67
N LEU A 47 33.11 1.03 -24.96
CA LEU A 47 32.59 0.94 -26.33
C LEU A 47 33.21 1.98 -27.25
N LYS A 48 33.38 3.21 -26.78
CA LYS A 48 34.03 4.28 -27.53
C LYS A 48 35.49 3.96 -27.81
N ALA A 49 36.22 3.42 -26.83
CA ALA A 49 37.62 3.04 -26.98
C ALA A 49 37.81 1.82 -27.90
N ALA A 50 36.91 0.84 -27.85
CA ALA A 50 36.97 -0.36 -28.67
C ALA A 50 36.49 -0.13 -30.13
N GLY A 51 35.72 0.94 -30.37
CA GLY A 51 35.15 1.29 -31.69
C GLY A 51 34.02 0.37 -32.16
N ARG A 52 33.76 -0.74 -31.45
CA ARG A 52 32.64 -1.66 -31.69
C ARG A 52 32.33 -2.49 -30.45
N PHE A 53 31.10 -3.02 -30.38
CA PHE A 53 30.75 -4.03 -29.38
C PHE A 53 31.48 -5.34 -29.66
N ASP A 54 32.06 -5.91 -28.61
CA ASP A 54 32.71 -7.22 -28.59
C ASP A 54 32.09 -8.05 -27.46
N SER A 55 31.46 -9.17 -27.79
CA SER A 55 30.70 -9.96 -26.83
C SER A 55 31.57 -10.61 -25.76
N ARG A 56 32.83 -10.96 -26.03
CA ARG A 56 33.72 -11.58 -25.03
C ARG A 56 34.22 -10.54 -24.03
N ARG A 57 34.58 -9.36 -24.53
CA ARG A 57 35.10 -8.26 -23.69
C ARG A 57 34.01 -7.54 -22.91
N HIS A 58 32.81 -7.39 -23.48
CA HIS A 58 31.78 -6.51 -22.93
C HIS A 58 30.58 -7.23 -22.29
N ALA A 59 30.49 -8.56 -22.36
CA ALA A 59 29.31 -9.31 -21.86
C ALA A 59 28.98 -9.02 -20.39
N GLU A 60 29.98 -9.01 -19.52
CA GLU A 60 29.78 -8.80 -18.09
C GLU A 60 29.29 -7.38 -17.79
N LEU A 61 29.96 -6.37 -18.35
CA LEU A 61 29.54 -4.97 -18.20
C LEU A 61 28.14 -4.73 -18.77
N TYR A 62 27.83 -5.31 -19.93
CA TYR A 62 26.50 -5.23 -20.52
C TYR A 62 25.43 -5.86 -19.60
N THR A 63 25.73 -7.01 -19.01
CA THR A 63 24.82 -7.68 -18.06
C THR A 63 24.54 -6.79 -16.85
N GLN A 64 25.56 -6.14 -16.28
CA GLN A 64 25.40 -5.21 -15.17
C GLN A 64 24.55 -4.00 -15.58
N VAL A 65 24.84 -3.39 -16.73
CA VAL A 65 24.09 -2.23 -17.26
C VAL A 65 22.61 -2.57 -17.50
N TYR A 66 22.32 -3.81 -17.90
CA TYR A 66 20.95 -4.28 -18.12
C TYR A 66 20.22 -4.72 -16.84
N ALA A 67 20.93 -5.28 -15.86
CA ALA A 67 20.33 -5.86 -14.65
C ALA A 67 20.13 -4.86 -13.51
N LEU A 68 21.14 -4.03 -13.22
CA LEU A 68 21.11 -3.09 -12.10
C LEU A 68 19.91 -2.13 -12.09
N PRO A 69 19.50 -1.49 -13.20
CA PRO A 69 18.42 -0.52 -13.14
C PRO A 69 17.06 -1.21 -12.91
N ARG A 70 16.90 -2.47 -13.34
CA ARG A 70 15.72 -3.29 -13.02
C ARG A 70 15.69 -3.65 -11.54
N ALA A 71 16.85 -4.04 -10.98
CA ALA A 71 16.96 -4.31 -9.54
C ALA A 71 16.63 -3.06 -8.71
N ALA A 72 17.13 -1.89 -9.11
CA ALA A 72 16.79 -0.62 -8.46
C ALA A 72 15.27 -0.34 -8.48
N MET A 73 14.61 -0.57 -9.63
CA MET A 73 13.15 -0.39 -9.74
C MET A 73 12.35 -1.39 -8.91
N LEU A 74 12.81 -2.64 -8.80
CA LEU A 74 12.20 -3.65 -7.95
C LEU A 74 12.24 -3.21 -6.47
N LEU A 75 13.42 -2.82 -6.00
CA LEU A 75 13.64 -2.34 -4.64
C LEU A 75 12.81 -1.08 -4.35
N LEU A 76 12.75 -0.14 -5.30
CA LEU A 76 11.94 1.07 -5.17
C LEU A 76 10.44 0.75 -5.06
N GLY A 77 9.94 -0.17 -5.89
CA GLY A 77 8.55 -0.62 -5.83
C GLY A 77 8.22 -1.36 -4.52
N GLN A 78 9.13 -2.19 -4.03
CA GLN A 78 8.97 -2.86 -2.73
C GLN A 78 9.00 -1.84 -1.58
N ALA A 79 9.87 -0.82 -1.62
CA ALA A 79 9.88 0.25 -0.63
C ALA A 79 8.53 0.97 -0.57
N ALA A 80 7.95 1.32 -1.73
CA ALA A 80 6.61 1.90 -1.83
C ALA A 80 5.54 1.01 -1.19
N GLU A 81 5.63 -0.31 -1.41
CA GLU A 81 4.72 -1.29 -0.80
C GLU A 81 4.85 -1.33 0.72
N MET A 82 6.08 -1.34 1.25
CA MET A 82 6.33 -1.34 2.69
C MET A 82 5.75 -0.09 3.34
N PHE A 83 5.99 1.10 2.78
CA PHE A 83 5.41 2.34 3.30
C PHE A 83 3.88 2.33 3.25
N ALA A 84 3.29 1.82 2.17
CA ALA A 84 1.84 1.75 2.08
C ALA A 84 1.25 0.75 3.10
N LYS A 85 1.91 -0.40 3.31
CA LYS A 85 1.54 -1.37 4.36
C LYS A 85 1.73 -0.82 5.77
N ALA A 86 2.74 0.01 6.00
CA ALA A 86 2.88 0.74 7.25
C ALA A 86 1.63 1.59 7.53
N GLY A 87 1.19 2.40 6.55
CA GLY A 87 -0.06 3.16 6.67
C GLY A 87 -1.28 2.27 6.91
N LEU A 88 -1.31 1.09 6.30
CA LEU A 88 -2.39 0.11 6.49
C LEU A 88 -2.49 -0.39 7.94
N THR A 89 -1.36 -0.65 8.61
CA THR A 89 -1.39 -1.06 10.04
C THR A 89 -2.11 -0.03 10.91
N ARG A 90 -1.91 1.26 10.63
CA ARG A 90 -2.61 2.36 11.33
C ARG A 90 -4.08 2.43 10.96
N ALA A 91 -4.43 2.23 9.69
CA ALA A 91 -5.82 2.18 9.24
C ALA A 91 -6.63 1.07 9.95
N TYR A 92 -5.96 0.01 10.42
CA TYR A 92 -6.56 -1.12 11.15
C TYR A 92 -6.26 -1.12 12.65
N ALA A 93 -5.76 -0.03 13.21
CA ALA A 93 -5.56 0.08 14.65
C ALA A 93 -6.86 -0.25 15.43
N GLN A 94 -6.72 -1.00 16.52
CA GLN A 94 -7.80 -1.57 17.34
C GLN A 94 -8.70 -2.61 16.65
N CYS A 95 -8.43 -2.96 15.38
CA CYS A 95 -9.06 -4.10 14.73
C CYS A 95 -8.37 -5.41 15.12
N PRO A 96 -9.05 -6.57 14.99
CA PRO A 96 -8.42 -7.87 15.18
C PRO A 96 -7.29 -8.11 14.18
N GLY A 97 -6.20 -8.77 14.62
CA GLY A 97 -5.07 -9.15 13.76
C GLY A 97 -5.49 -10.00 12.57
N ALA A 98 -6.37 -10.98 12.79
CA ALA A 98 -6.87 -11.85 11.71
C ALA A 98 -7.59 -11.08 10.58
N LEU A 99 -8.30 -9.99 10.92
CA LEU A 99 -8.92 -9.10 9.93
C LEU A 99 -7.83 -8.40 9.10
N PHE A 100 -6.84 -7.83 9.79
CA PHE A 100 -5.71 -7.19 9.12
C PHE A 100 -4.94 -8.17 8.23
N ASP A 101 -4.63 -9.38 8.70
CA ASP A 101 -3.88 -10.38 7.92
C ASP A 101 -4.62 -10.80 6.65
N ARG A 102 -5.94 -11.01 6.75
CA ARG A 102 -6.79 -11.29 5.60
C ARG A 102 -6.73 -10.17 4.58
N ASP A 103 -6.92 -8.94 5.03
CA ASP A 103 -6.99 -7.79 4.14
C ASP A 103 -5.60 -7.47 3.56
N LEU A 104 -4.53 -7.58 4.34
CA LEU A 104 -3.14 -7.47 3.90
C LEU A 104 -2.84 -8.45 2.75
N LYS A 105 -3.26 -9.72 2.87
CA LYS A 105 -3.17 -10.72 1.78
C LYS A 105 -4.01 -10.32 0.57
N THR A 106 -5.19 -9.76 0.78
CA THR A 106 -6.12 -9.31 -0.27
C THR A 106 -5.63 -8.07 -1.02
N PHE A 107 -4.87 -7.20 -0.36
CA PHE A 107 -4.16 -6.10 -1.02
C PHE A 107 -2.92 -6.61 -1.76
N GLY A 108 -2.19 -7.56 -1.17
CA GLY A 108 -1.01 -8.16 -1.78
C GLY A 108 0.03 -7.10 -2.14
N HIS A 109 0.36 -7.01 -3.44
CA HIS A 109 1.31 -6.06 -4.00
C HIS A 109 0.62 -4.91 -4.78
N ASP A 110 -0.71 -4.79 -4.73
CA ASP A 110 -1.48 -3.80 -5.49
C ASP A 110 -1.29 -2.38 -4.91
N LEU A 111 -0.26 -1.69 -5.39
CA LEU A 111 0.10 -0.33 -4.94
C LEU A 111 -1.04 0.69 -5.14
N PRO A 112 -1.72 0.76 -6.29
CA PRO A 112 -2.90 1.64 -6.43
C PRO A 112 -4.00 1.38 -5.40
N LYS A 113 -4.24 0.11 -5.05
CA LYS A 113 -5.24 -0.25 -4.03
C LYS A 113 -4.76 0.11 -2.63
N LEU A 114 -3.50 -0.19 -2.29
CA LEU A 114 -2.90 0.19 -1.01
C LEU A 114 -2.90 1.71 -0.81
N ALA A 115 -2.46 2.48 -1.82
CA ALA A 115 -2.42 3.95 -1.77
C ALA A 115 -3.82 4.55 -1.53
N ARG A 116 -4.86 4.00 -2.17
CA ARG A 116 -6.24 4.42 -1.92
C ARG A 116 -6.73 4.08 -0.53
N GLU A 117 -6.39 2.89 -0.02
CA GLU A 117 -6.80 2.45 1.32
C GLU A 117 -6.24 3.35 2.43
N ILE A 118 -5.01 3.84 2.26
CA ILE A 118 -4.38 4.79 3.18
C ILE A 118 -4.67 6.26 2.84
N ALA A 119 -5.61 6.52 1.92
CA ALA A 119 -5.96 7.86 1.45
C ALA A 119 -4.75 8.73 1.05
N PHE A 120 -3.79 8.13 0.34
CA PHE A 120 -2.64 8.85 -0.19
C PHE A 120 -3.10 9.97 -1.16
N PRO A 121 -2.67 11.23 -0.96
CA PRO A 121 -3.05 12.35 -1.81
C PRO A 121 -2.27 12.32 -3.14
N ALA A 122 -2.65 11.39 -4.02
CA ALA A 122 -2.07 11.25 -5.34
C ALA A 122 -2.31 12.51 -6.20
N ARG A 123 -1.29 12.94 -6.94
CA ARG A 123 -1.31 14.11 -7.83
C ARG A 123 -0.85 13.76 -9.25
N GLY A 124 -1.41 14.43 -10.25
CA GLY A 124 -0.94 14.35 -11.64
C GLY A 124 -0.70 12.91 -12.13
N ALA A 125 0.56 12.58 -12.42
CA ALA A 125 0.99 11.28 -12.94
C ALA A 125 1.07 10.13 -11.91
N ASP A 126 0.81 10.39 -10.62
CA ASP A 126 0.94 9.40 -9.55
C ASP A 126 0.17 8.10 -9.78
N PRO A 127 -1.09 8.09 -10.26
CA PRO A 127 -1.80 6.84 -10.51
C PRO A 127 -1.11 5.95 -11.55
N ALA A 128 -0.55 6.56 -12.61
CA ALA A 128 0.21 5.85 -13.62
C ALA A 128 1.54 5.32 -13.05
N ASN A 129 2.24 6.14 -12.27
CA ASN A 129 3.48 5.77 -11.60
C ASN A 129 3.30 4.63 -10.58
N LEU A 130 2.22 4.65 -9.78
CA LEU A 130 1.86 3.55 -8.88
C LEU A 130 1.61 2.24 -9.65
N THR A 131 0.92 2.34 -10.79
CA THR A 131 0.66 1.20 -11.68
C THR A 131 1.97 0.66 -12.28
N GLN A 132 2.89 1.56 -12.66
CA GLN A 132 4.20 1.17 -13.16
C GLN A 132 5.02 0.44 -12.09
N LEU A 133 5.14 0.99 -10.88
CA LEU A 133 5.84 0.33 -9.77
C LEU A 133 5.24 -1.05 -9.47
N HIS A 134 3.91 -1.16 -9.48
CA HIS A 134 3.21 -2.44 -9.29
C HIS A 134 3.62 -3.47 -10.34
N ARG A 135 3.65 -3.09 -11.63
CA ARG A 135 4.09 -3.96 -12.72
C ARG A 135 5.56 -4.37 -12.60
N MET A 136 6.43 -3.46 -12.14
CA MET A 136 7.85 -3.77 -11.90
C MET A 136 8.03 -4.81 -10.80
N VAL A 137 7.29 -4.68 -9.68
CA VAL A 137 7.32 -5.64 -8.57
C VAL A 137 6.78 -7.01 -8.96
N LEU A 138 5.75 -7.07 -9.80
CA LEU A 138 5.14 -8.34 -10.17
C LEU A 138 5.88 -9.07 -11.29
N VAL A 139 6.29 -8.35 -12.34
CA VAL A 139 6.70 -8.98 -13.60
C VAL A 139 7.97 -8.39 -14.14
N ASP A 140 7.99 -7.08 -14.44
CA ASP A 140 8.94 -6.50 -15.38
C ASP A 140 10.39 -6.46 -14.86
N ALA A 141 10.58 -6.42 -13.55
CA ALA A 141 11.92 -6.49 -12.95
C ALA A 141 12.36 -7.92 -12.59
N ARG A 142 11.44 -8.89 -12.57
CA ARG A 142 11.67 -10.24 -12.03
C ARG A 142 11.87 -11.31 -13.10
N TYR A 143 11.07 -11.27 -14.15
CA TYR A 143 11.06 -12.33 -15.15
C TYR A 143 11.73 -11.91 -16.46
N PRO A 144 12.45 -12.84 -17.13
CA PRO A 144 12.87 -12.66 -18.51
C PRO A 144 11.67 -12.33 -19.41
N LEU A 145 11.94 -11.68 -20.54
CA LEU A 145 10.93 -11.49 -21.58
C LEU A 145 10.55 -12.84 -22.19
N ALA A 146 9.25 -13.05 -22.41
CA ALA A 146 8.70 -14.22 -23.08
C ALA A 146 8.00 -13.79 -24.38
N PRO A 147 8.75 -13.38 -25.42
CA PRO A 147 8.17 -12.93 -26.70
C PRO A 147 7.55 -14.11 -27.46
N ALA A 148 6.52 -13.85 -28.26
CA ALA A 148 5.94 -14.87 -29.14
C ALA A 148 6.79 -15.06 -30.42
N ALA A 149 7.52 -14.03 -30.85
CA ALA A 149 8.46 -14.09 -31.98
C ALA A 149 9.76 -13.28 -31.74
N ARG A 150 10.85 -13.63 -32.45
CA ARG A 150 12.17 -12.96 -32.31
C ARG A 150 12.13 -11.43 -32.53
N PRO A 151 11.45 -10.87 -33.56
CA PRO A 151 11.39 -9.42 -33.76
C PRO A 151 10.74 -8.66 -32.59
N GLU A 152 9.84 -9.32 -31.86
CA GLU A 152 9.14 -8.74 -30.71
C GLU A 152 10.06 -8.62 -29.49
N TRP A 153 11.11 -9.45 -29.39
CA TRP A 153 12.02 -9.42 -28.25
C TRP A 153 12.73 -8.07 -28.12
N ALA A 154 13.31 -7.57 -29.23
CA ALA A 154 14.06 -6.31 -29.23
C ALA A 154 13.15 -5.12 -28.91
N ALA A 155 11.94 -5.10 -29.47
CA ALA A 155 10.95 -4.07 -29.19
C ALA A 155 10.52 -4.08 -27.71
N GLN A 156 10.24 -5.25 -27.14
CA GLN A 156 9.89 -5.39 -25.72
C GLN A 156 11.05 -5.03 -24.79
N ALA A 157 12.28 -5.40 -25.14
CA ALA A 157 13.47 -5.06 -24.39
C ALA A 157 13.73 -3.55 -24.38
N ASN A 158 13.58 -2.88 -25.52
CA ASN A 158 13.70 -1.43 -25.62
C ASN A 158 12.60 -0.72 -24.84
N ALA A 159 11.33 -1.12 -25.01
CA ALA A 159 10.22 -0.53 -24.27
C ALA A 159 10.39 -0.65 -22.74
N ARG A 160 10.86 -1.80 -22.25
CA ARG A 160 11.16 -1.99 -20.82
C ARG A 160 12.32 -1.11 -20.37
N THR A 161 13.36 -0.97 -21.20
CA THR A 161 14.52 -0.11 -20.95
C THR A 161 14.10 1.35 -20.87
N ASP A 162 13.32 1.83 -21.83
CA ASP A 162 12.81 3.19 -21.91
C ASP A 162 11.90 3.55 -20.73
N ALA A 163 11.20 2.58 -20.15
CA ALA A 163 10.40 2.80 -18.95
C ALA A 163 11.22 2.94 -17.66
N ILE A 164 12.49 2.51 -17.64
CA ILE A 164 13.30 2.35 -16.42
C ILE A 164 14.53 3.26 -16.42
N TRP A 165 15.16 3.45 -17.58
CA TRP A 165 16.45 4.11 -17.70
C TRP A 165 16.38 5.64 -17.60
N PRO A 166 15.37 6.33 -18.13
CA PRO A 166 15.33 7.79 -18.10
C PRO A 166 15.38 8.35 -16.68
N GLU A 167 16.24 9.34 -16.47
CA GLU A 167 16.44 9.95 -15.14
C GLU A 167 15.20 10.70 -14.65
N ALA A 168 14.48 11.38 -15.55
CA ALA A 168 13.23 12.03 -15.22
C ALA A 168 12.18 11.05 -14.66
N GLN A 169 12.12 9.83 -15.22
CA GLN A 169 11.20 8.79 -14.74
C GLN A 169 11.63 8.26 -13.37
N TRP A 170 12.92 7.97 -13.19
CA TRP A 170 13.47 7.57 -11.90
C TRP A 170 13.18 8.61 -10.81
N ALA A 171 13.47 9.89 -11.08
CA ALA A 171 13.24 11.00 -10.16
C ALA A 171 11.75 11.14 -9.78
N ALA A 172 10.83 11.01 -10.75
CA ALA A 172 9.40 11.06 -10.51
C ALA A 172 8.91 9.91 -9.61
N LEU A 173 9.40 8.69 -9.84
CA LEU A 173 9.05 7.53 -9.04
C LEU A 173 9.63 7.63 -7.62
N ARG A 174 10.87 8.09 -7.49
CA ARG A 174 11.51 8.33 -6.20
C ARG A 174 10.77 9.40 -5.38
N ASP A 175 10.35 10.51 -6.00
CA ASP A 175 9.50 11.52 -5.35
C ASP A 175 8.18 10.92 -4.86
N LEU A 176 7.52 10.11 -5.69
CA LEU A 176 6.30 9.40 -5.30
C LEU A 176 6.53 8.51 -4.07
N VAL A 177 7.60 7.71 -4.05
CA VAL A 177 7.92 6.84 -2.91
C VAL A 177 8.25 7.65 -1.65
N ALA A 178 9.01 8.73 -1.77
CA ALA A 178 9.32 9.63 -0.65
C ALA A 178 8.05 10.28 -0.08
N ARG A 179 7.09 10.68 -0.93
CA ARG A 179 5.81 11.20 -0.48
C ARG A 179 4.94 10.13 0.18
N LEU A 180 4.96 8.90 -0.31
CA LEU A 180 4.31 7.76 0.35
C LEU A 180 4.88 7.52 1.75
N GLN A 181 6.21 7.54 1.89
CA GLN A 181 6.88 7.44 3.18
C GLN A 181 6.44 8.57 4.12
N ALA A 182 6.46 9.82 3.65
CA ALA A 182 6.05 10.97 4.44
C ALA A 182 4.56 10.93 4.82
N HIS A 183 3.71 10.43 3.94
CA HIS A 183 2.28 10.21 4.22
C HIS A 183 2.09 9.14 5.30
N ALA A 184 2.65 7.94 5.09
CA ALA A 184 2.56 6.84 6.02
C ALA A 184 3.14 7.16 7.41
N GLY A 185 4.22 7.96 7.46
CA GLY A 185 4.82 8.42 8.71
C GLY A 185 3.97 9.42 9.48
N ARG A 186 3.10 10.18 8.81
CA ARG A 186 2.23 11.19 9.47
C ARG A 186 0.90 10.63 9.95
N ILE A 187 0.45 9.49 9.41
CA ILE A 187 -0.78 8.84 9.89
C ILE A 187 -0.67 8.58 11.40
N ASP A 188 -1.62 9.10 12.15
CA ASP A 188 -1.70 9.07 13.63
C ASP A 188 -0.55 9.76 14.40
N HIS A 189 0.39 10.44 13.72
CA HIS A 189 1.57 11.07 14.33
C HIS A 189 1.64 12.58 14.08
N ASP A 190 0.59 13.18 13.52
CA ASP A 190 0.51 14.62 13.30
C ASP A 190 -0.36 15.29 14.40
N PRO A 191 0.23 16.10 15.29
CA PRO A 191 -0.53 16.82 16.33
C PRO A 191 -1.58 17.78 15.76
N ALA A 192 -1.42 18.27 14.53
CA ALA A 192 -2.39 19.14 13.86
C ALA A 192 -3.59 18.37 13.29
N CYS A 193 -3.48 17.04 13.13
CA CYS A 193 -4.55 16.16 12.69
C CYS A 193 -4.60 14.90 13.58
N PRO A 194 -5.00 15.04 14.86
CA PRO A 194 -4.98 13.93 15.80
C PRO A 194 -5.95 12.83 15.37
N ALA A 195 -5.62 11.59 15.73
CA ALA A 195 -6.49 10.43 15.53
C ALA A 195 -7.30 10.14 16.80
N SER A 196 -8.55 9.74 16.62
CA SER A 196 -9.38 9.17 17.69
C SER A 196 -9.90 7.81 17.23
N ILE A 197 -9.53 6.78 18.00
CA ILE A 197 -9.85 5.39 17.69
C ILE A 197 -10.50 4.78 18.92
N ARG A 198 -11.74 4.30 18.79
CA ARG A 198 -12.51 3.70 19.89
C ARG A 198 -13.02 2.34 19.48
N ARG A 199 -12.91 1.37 20.37
CA ARG A 199 -13.43 0.02 20.16
C ARG A 199 -14.48 -0.29 21.23
N HIS A 200 -15.59 -0.85 20.80
CA HIS A 200 -16.59 -1.47 21.66
C HIS A 200 -16.64 -2.96 21.34
N ASP A 201 -16.42 -3.79 22.36
CA ASP A 201 -16.64 -5.23 22.24
C ASP A 201 -18.12 -5.54 22.47
N LEU A 202 -18.66 -6.49 21.71
CA LEU A 202 -20.03 -6.98 21.82
C LEU A 202 -20.01 -8.45 22.27
N ALA A 203 -21.18 -9.03 22.53
CA ALA A 203 -21.28 -10.45 22.86
C ALA A 203 -20.79 -11.34 21.69
N ASP A 204 -20.46 -12.59 22.00
CA ASP A 204 -20.07 -13.61 21.02
C ASP A 204 -18.94 -13.18 20.06
N GLY A 205 -18.01 -12.37 20.58
CA GLY A 205 -16.89 -11.84 19.82
C GLY A 205 -17.28 -10.81 18.76
N GLY A 206 -18.49 -10.26 18.78
CA GLY A 206 -18.83 -9.08 17.98
C GLY A 206 -18.01 -7.86 18.44
N TYR A 207 -17.91 -6.84 17.59
CA TYR A 207 -17.25 -5.58 17.94
C TYR A 207 -17.61 -4.44 16.98
N VAL A 208 -17.31 -3.21 17.40
CA VAL A 208 -17.31 -2.03 16.54
C VAL A 208 -16.08 -1.19 16.84
N VAL A 209 -15.35 -0.78 15.80
CA VAL A 209 -14.20 0.12 15.87
C VAL A 209 -14.54 1.39 15.10
N PHE A 210 -14.54 2.52 15.80
CA PHE A 210 -14.71 3.86 15.25
C PHE A 210 -13.32 4.48 15.09
N ARG A 211 -13.05 5.05 13.92
CA ARG A 211 -11.81 5.78 13.64
C ARG A 211 -12.14 7.10 12.96
N THR A 212 -11.51 8.17 13.44
CA THR A 212 -11.54 9.51 12.83
C THR A 212 -10.19 10.19 12.91
N GLY A 213 -9.88 11.06 11.95
CA GLY A 213 -8.66 11.87 11.92
C GLY A 213 -7.38 11.06 11.60
N GLY A 214 -6.24 11.61 11.98
CA GLY A 214 -4.93 10.97 11.74
C GLY A 214 -4.57 10.86 10.26
N HIS A 215 -4.98 11.83 9.43
CA HIS A 215 -4.81 11.80 7.97
C HIS A 215 -5.52 10.66 7.23
N LEU A 216 -6.45 9.96 7.89
CA LEU A 216 -7.28 8.95 7.26
C LEU A 216 -8.76 9.34 7.25
N PRO A 217 -9.54 8.84 6.26
CA PRO A 217 -10.97 9.01 6.24
C PRO A 217 -11.62 8.33 7.45
N ASP A 218 -12.74 8.89 7.86
CA ASP A 218 -13.59 8.32 8.89
C ASP A 218 -14.03 6.90 8.51
N ARG A 219 -13.90 5.97 9.46
CA ARG A 219 -14.13 4.55 9.23
C ARG A 219 -14.82 3.91 10.43
N ILE A 220 -15.79 3.04 10.13
CA ILE A 220 -16.42 2.15 11.10
C ILE A 220 -16.12 0.71 10.64
N THR A 221 -15.42 -0.05 11.47
CA THR A 221 -15.18 -1.48 11.23
C THR A 221 -15.95 -2.28 12.26
N PHE A 222 -16.82 -3.19 11.85
CA PHE A 222 -17.67 -3.91 12.79
C PHE A 222 -17.78 -5.40 12.47
N ARG A 223 -18.08 -6.18 13.50
CA ARG A 223 -18.49 -7.57 13.41
C ARG A 223 -19.74 -7.75 14.26
N MET A 224 -20.84 -8.20 13.65
CA MET A 224 -22.07 -8.50 14.38
C MET A 224 -21.87 -9.65 15.36
N GLU A 225 -22.71 -9.74 16.39
CA GLU A 225 -22.76 -10.88 17.32
C GLU A 225 -23.15 -12.16 16.55
N ALA A 226 -22.72 -13.33 17.01
CA ALA A 226 -22.97 -14.59 16.31
C ALA A 226 -24.47 -14.84 16.05
N ALA A 227 -25.32 -14.51 17.03
CA ALA A 227 -26.78 -14.60 16.92
C ALA A 227 -27.37 -13.72 15.80
N GLN A 228 -26.68 -12.64 15.41
CA GLN A 228 -27.12 -11.69 14.39
C GLN A 228 -26.53 -11.97 12.99
N ARG A 229 -25.58 -12.92 12.87
CA ARG A 229 -24.98 -13.33 11.58
C ARG A 229 -25.82 -14.33 10.79
N GLN A 230 -27.04 -14.65 11.24
CA GLN A 230 -27.94 -15.52 10.46
C GLN A 230 -28.35 -14.85 9.13
N PRO A 231 -28.51 -15.62 8.03
CA PRO A 231 -28.96 -15.09 6.75
C PRO A 231 -30.23 -14.25 6.90
N GLY A 232 -30.22 -13.03 6.36
CA GLY A 232 -31.36 -12.09 6.45
C GLY A 232 -31.41 -11.20 7.69
N LYS A 233 -30.54 -11.39 8.70
CA LYS A 233 -30.51 -10.58 9.94
C LYS A 233 -29.46 -9.47 9.97
N ALA A 234 -28.38 -9.61 9.20
CA ALA A 234 -27.43 -8.52 8.96
C ALA A 234 -27.98 -7.57 7.89
N SER A 235 -28.87 -6.66 8.28
CA SER A 235 -29.43 -5.63 7.41
C SER A 235 -28.82 -4.25 7.72
N PRO A 236 -28.84 -3.29 6.77
CA PRO A 236 -28.48 -1.90 7.06
C PRO A 236 -29.21 -1.30 8.26
N ALA A 237 -30.47 -1.71 8.49
CA ALA A 237 -31.24 -1.31 9.66
C ALA A 237 -30.69 -1.90 10.97
N ALA A 238 -30.27 -3.17 10.97
CA ALA A 238 -29.62 -3.80 12.13
C ALA A 238 -28.27 -3.14 12.46
N ILE A 239 -27.51 -2.74 11.44
CA ILE A 239 -26.26 -1.98 11.58
C ILE A 239 -26.57 -0.59 12.16
N ALA A 240 -27.57 0.12 11.63
CA ALA A 240 -27.98 1.42 12.14
C ALA A 240 -28.44 1.35 13.61
N ALA A 241 -29.20 0.31 13.97
CA ALA A 241 -29.63 0.05 15.35
C ALA A 241 -28.45 -0.27 16.28
N LEU A 242 -27.49 -1.09 15.83
CA LEU A 242 -26.26 -1.36 16.59
C LEU A 242 -25.48 -0.07 16.84
N LEU A 243 -25.27 0.74 15.80
CA LEU A 243 -24.58 2.02 15.93
C LEU A 243 -25.34 2.97 16.86
N ALA A 244 -26.67 3.03 16.77
CA ALA A 244 -27.52 3.83 17.65
C ALA A 244 -27.49 3.36 19.12
N ARG A 245 -27.33 2.07 19.39
CA ARG A 245 -27.16 1.55 20.76
C ARG A 245 -25.79 1.85 21.36
N LEU A 246 -24.78 1.92 20.50
CA LEU A 246 -23.41 2.26 20.89
C LEU A 246 -23.20 3.78 20.99
N ASP A 247 -24.28 4.57 21.03
CA ASP A 247 -24.23 6.01 21.23
C ASP A 247 -23.51 6.30 22.54
N PRO A 248 -22.27 6.83 22.51
CA PRO A 248 -21.45 6.88 23.71
C PRO A 248 -21.96 8.00 24.63
N ALA A 249 -22.66 7.64 25.70
CA ALA A 249 -22.95 8.56 26.79
C ALA A 249 -21.68 8.79 27.63
N ASP A 250 -20.65 9.43 27.08
CA ASP A 250 -19.42 9.75 27.80
C ASP A 250 -18.80 11.05 27.29
N GLY A 251 -19.15 12.16 27.96
CA GLY A 251 -18.35 13.35 28.33
C GLY A 251 -17.34 14.02 27.38
N GLY A 252 -17.19 13.58 26.13
CA GLY A 252 -16.27 14.17 25.16
C GLY A 252 -16.85 15.39 24.45
N PRO A 253 -16.01 16.22 23.80
CA PRO A 253 -16.48 17.35 22.99
C PRO A 253 -17.50 16.87 21.95
N PRO A 254 -18.41 17.76 21.48
CA PRO A 254 -19.51 17.40 20.60
C PRO A 254 -19.00 16.83 19.28
N PHE A 255 -18.84 15.52 19.24
CA PHE A 255 -18.66 14.77 18.02
C PHE A 255 -20.05 14.67 17.38
N ASP A 256 -20.25 15.32 16.23
CA ASP A 256 -21.49 15.17 15.47
C ASP A 256 -21.56 13.75 14.90
N ARG A 257 -22.23 12.88 15.67
CA ARG A 257 -22.34 11.44 15.44
C ARG A 257 -23.15 11.11 14.19
N ALA A 258 -24.17 11.92 13.90
CA ALA A 258 -24.99 11.76 12.70
C ALA A 258 -24.17 12.10 11.46
N ALA A 259 -23.44 13.22 11.48
CA ALA A 259 -22.54 13.61 10.39
C ALA A 259 -21.39 12.63 10.19
N PHE A 260 -20.80 12.10 11.29
CA PHE A 260 -19.77 11.07 11.20
C PHE A 260 -20.29 9.79 10.54
N ARG A 261 -21.45 9.28 10.97
CA ARG A 261 -22.06 8.09 10.36
C ARG A 261 -22.37 8.31 8.87
N ALA A 262 -22.86 9.50 8.51
CA ALA A 262 -23.19 9.84 7.13
C ALA A 262 -21.96 9.85 6.21
N ARG A 263 -20.76 10.18 6.73
CA ARG A 263 -19.52 10.28 5.94
C ARG A 263 -18.56 9.10 6.09
N ALA A 264 -18.69 8.30 7.16
CA ALA A 264 -17.77 7.21 7.44
C ALA A 264 -17.92 6.06 6.44
N ARG A 265 -16.79 5.43 6.09
CA ARG A 265 -16.78 4.15 5.36
C ARG A 265 -17.12 3.01 6.32
N LEU A 266 -18.10 2.19 5.97
CA LEU A 266 -18.47 1.00 6.75
C LEU A 266 -17.77 -0.24 6.20
N ILE A 267 -17.10 -0.97 7.10
CA ILE A 267 -16.41 -2.22 6.80
C ILE A 267 -16.91 -3.30 7.74
N GLU A 268 -17.57 -4.31 7.20
CA GLU A 268 -17.98 -5.48 7.94
C GLU A 268 -16.83 -6.51 7.95
N ASP A 269 -16.46 -6.97 9.14
CA ASP A 269 -15.60 -8.14 9.34
C ASP A 269 -16.42 -9.41 9.13
N GLY A 270 -16.64 -9.69 7.86
CA GLY A 270 -17.34 -10.85 7.34
C GLY A 270 -17.03 -11.01 5.86
N LEU A 271 -16.97 -12.26 5.39
CA LEU A 271 -16.70 -12.54 4.00
C LEU A 271 -18.00 -12.46 3.18
N ASN A 272 -17.98 -11.78 2.04
CA ASN A 272 -18.94 -12.03 0.98
C ASN A 272 -18.66 -13.42 0.37
N ASP A 273 -19.53 -13.84 -0.54
CA ASP A 273 -19.46 -15.16 -1.20
C ASP A 273 -18.17 -15.35 -2.02
N ARG A 274 -17.37 -14.28 -2.18
CA ARG A 274 -16.05 -14.25 -2.84
C ARG A 274 -14.88 -14.20 -1.86
N GLY A 275 -15.11 -14.37 -0.57
CA GLY A 275 -14.05 -14.37 0.44
C GLY A 275 -13.50 -12.97 0.77
N GLN A 276 -14.22 -11.89 0.47
CA GLN A 276 -13.78 -10.50 0.71
C GLN A 276 -14.58 -9.82 1.83
N ALA A 277 -13.97 -8.88 2.54
CA ALA A 277 -14.68 -8.00 3.46
C ALA A 277 -15.92 -7.37 2.78
N ARG A 278 -17.10 -7.45 3.39
CA ARG A 278 -18.26 -6.70 2.91
C ARG A 278 -18.06 -5.22 3.25
N THR A 279 -17.68 -4.43 2.25
CA THR A 279 -17.67 -2.97 2.35
C THR A 279 -19.02 -2.41 1.96
N TRP A 280 -19.62 -1.66 2.86
CA TRP A 280 -20.86 -0.94 2.63
C TRP A 280 -20.52 0.53 2.41
N ARG A 281 -20.95 1.09 1.28
CA ARG A 281 -20.98 2.56 1.13
C ARG A 281 -22.37 3.01 1.52
N HIS A 282 -22.48 4.00 2.41
CA HIS A 282 -23.76 4.66 2.61
C HIS A 282 -24.23 5.21 1.25
N PRO A 283 -25.50 5.01 0.86
CA PRO A 283 -26.07 5.86 -0.18
C PRO A 283 -25.96 7.31 0.30
N PRO A 284 -25.63 8.27 -0.57
CA PRO A 284 -25.59 9.68 -0.18
C PRO A 284 -26.94 10.03 0.46
N ALA A 285 -26.89 10.72 1.61
CA ALA A 285 -28.08 11.30 2.21
C ALA A 285 -28.74 12.20 1.16
N ARG A 286 -30.01 11.93 0.85
CA ARG A 286 -30.83 12.78 -0.03
C ARG A 286 -31.29 14.01 0.73
#